data_AF-X1MPH0-F1
#
_entry.id   AF-X1MPH0-F1
#
_cell.length_a   1.000
_cell.length_b   1.000
_cell.length_c   1.000
_cell.angle_alpha   90.00
_cell.angle_beta   90.00
_cell.angle_gamma   90.00
#
_symmetry.space_group_name_H-M   'P 1'
#
loop_
_entity.id
_entity.type
_entity.pdbx_description
1 polymer ?
#
loop_
_entity_poly.entity_id
_entity_poly.type
_entity_poly.pdbx_seq_one_letter_code
_entity_poly.pdbx_strand_id
1 'polypeptide(L)'
;MKDWKEQQAGHYIPRANTTLRYSEINTHCQCVGCNVFKRGNIDEYALRLVKDYGKEILEELKREKDKIHHFTIGELEKMIAHYLKELQKYD
;
A
#
# COMPACT_ATOMS: atom_id res chain seq x y z
N MET A 1 -2.22 -18.51 9.75
CA MET A 1 -1.83 -17.37 8.89
C MET A 1 -0.37 -17.57 8.53
N LYS A 2 0.04 -17.38 7.26
CA LYS A 2 1.45 -17.52 6.87
C LYS A 2 2.29 -16.45 7.57
N ASP A 3 3.55 -16.77 7.87
CA ASP A 3 4.53 -15.85 8.46
C ASP A 3 4.55 -14.54 7.64
N TRP A 4 4.71 -13.40 8.32
CA TRP A 4 4.76 -12.08 7.66
C TRP A 4 5.87 -12.01 6.61
N LYS A 5 6.95 -12.78 6.77
CA LYS A 5 8.05 -12.92 5.79
C LYS A 5 7.62 -13.56 4.47
N GLU A 6 6.52 -14.32 4.47
CA GLU A 6 5.95 -14.94 3.27
C GLU A 6 4.86 -14.08 2.61
N GLN A 7 4.52 -12.95 3.23
CA GLN A 7 3.54 -12.01 2.70
C GLN A 7 4.18 -11.03 1.73
N GLN A 8 3.34 -10.37 0.93
CA GLN A 8 3.74 -9.41 -0.07
C GLN A 8 3.15 -8.03 0.28
N ALA A 9 3.88 -6.97 -0.05
CA ALA A 9 3.32 -5.61 -0.08
C ALA A 9 2.53 -5.44 -1.38
N GLY A 10 1.23 -5.68 -1.33
CA GLY A 10 0.34 -5.57 -2.46
C GLY A 10 -0.22 -4.16 -2.64
N HIS A 11 -0.36 -3.73 -3.89
CA HIS A 11 -0.76 -2.37 -4.25
C HIS A 11 -2.05 -2.37 -5.06
N TYR A 12 -2.98 -1.45 -4.76
CA TYR A 12 -4.15 -1.21 -5.62
C TYR A 12 -3.75 -0.45 -6.89
N ILE A 13 -3.15 0.73 -6.73
CA ILE A 13 -2.46 1.46 -7.79
C ILE A 13 -1.02 0.97 -7.86
N PRO A 14 -0.52 0.53 -9.03
CA PRO A 14 0.77 -0.16 -9.14
C PRO A 14 1.95 0.59 -8.50
N ARG A 15 2.88 -0.16 -7.91
CA ARG A 15 4.14 0.32 -7.30
C ARG A 15 4.96 1.28 -8.20
N ALA A 16 4.77 1.21 -9.52
CA ALA A 16 5.39 2.12 -10.47
C ALA A 16 5.00 3.60 -10.21
N ASN A 17 3.80 3.87 -9.70
CA ASN A 17 3.42 5.21 -9.24
C ASN A 17 4.20 5.53 -7.96
N THR A 18 5.13 6.48 -8.05
CA THR A 18 6.00 6.84 -6.91
C THR A 18 5.20 7.51 -5.80
N THR A 19 4.26 8.38 -6.14
CA THR A 19 3.41 9.14 -5.19
C THR A 19 2.68 8.22 -4.21
N LEU A 20 2.10 7.12 -4.70
CA LEU A 20 1.31 6.20 -3.89
C LEU A 20 2.07 4.92 -3.48
N ARG A 21 3.37 4.84 -3.77
CA ARG A 21 4.19 3.63 -3.55
C ARG A 21 4.19 3.14 -2.10
N TYR A 22 4.18 4.08 -1.17
CA TYR A 22 4.25 3.84 0.27
C TYR A 22 3.04 4.42 1.01
N SER A 23 1.96 4.72 0.29
CA SER A 23 0.70 5.15 0.91
C SER A 23 0.09 3.98 1.68
N GLU A 24 -0.28 4.21 2.94
CA GLU A 24 -0.94 3.24 3.81
C GLU A 24 -2.33 2.84 3.30
N ILE A 25 -2.97 3.71 2.51
CA ILE A 25 -4.27 3.42 1.87
C ILE A 25 -4.07 2.58 0.60
N ASN A 26 -3.01 2.85 -0.17
CA ASN A 26 -2.77 2.15 -1.43
C ASN A 26 -2.06 0.79 -1.24
N THR A 27 -1.43 0.57 -0.10
CA THR A 27 -0.50 -0.55 0.14
C THR A 27 -0.92 -1.38 1.33
N HIS A 28 -1.14 -2.67 1.12
CA HIS A 28 -1.57 -3.60 2.17
C HIS A 28 -0.88 -4.95 2.05
N CYS A 29 -0.84 -5.70 3.15
CA CYS A 29 -0.39 -7.08 3.16
C CYS A 29 -1.27 -7.96 2.26
N GLN A 30 -0.66 -8.68 1.31
CA GLN A 30 -1.32 -9.62 0.41
C GLN A 30 -0.56 -10.95 0.32
N CYS A 31 -1.27 -12.05 0.13
CA CYS A 31 -0.64 -13.33 -0.16
C CYS A 31 -0.12 -13.38 -1.61
N VAL A 32 0.84 -14.28 -1.88
CA VAL A 32 1.37 -14.54 -3.24
C VAL A 32 0.25 -14.91 -4.23
N GLY A 33 -0.76 -15.65 -3.76
CA GLY A 33 -2.02 -15.93 -4.46
C GLY A 33 -2.63 -14.71 -5.14
N CYS A 34 -2.94 -13.71 -4.31
CA CYS A 34 -3.60 -12.50 -4.76
C CYS A 34 -2.63 -11.56 -5.48
N ASN A 35 -1.46 -11.28 -4.90
CA ASN A 35 -0.56 -10.27 -5.44
C ASN A 35 0.11 -10.71 -6.74
N VAL A 36 0.65 -11.93 -6.78
CA VAL A 36 1.46 -12.41 -7.91
C VAL A 36 0.59 -13.13 -8.93
N PHE A 37 -0.09 -14.21 -8.54
CA PHE A 37 -0.83 -15.04 -9.50
C PHE A 37 -2.09 -14.34 -10.04
N LYS A 38 -2.81 -13.60 -9.20
CA LYS A 38 -3.98 -12.79 -9.58
C LYS A 38 -3.67 -11.31 -9.85
N ARG A 39 -2.38 -10.95 -9.94
CA ARG A 39 -1.92 -9.59 -10.29
C ARG A 39 -2.57 -8.48 -9.43
N GLY A 40 -2.53 -8.66 -8.11
CA GLY A 40 -3.12 -7.74 -7.12
C GLY A 40 -4.56 -8.06 -6.74
N ASN A 41 -5.26 -8.92 -7.49
CA ASN A 41 -6.67 -9.26 -7.27
C ASN A 41 -7.55 -8.01 -7.14
N ILE A 42 -7.47 -7.12 -8.14
CA ILE A 42 -7.86 -5.71 -8.08
C ILE A 42 -9.34 -5.50 -7.74
N ASP A 43 -10.25 -6.34 -8.23
CA ASP A 43 -11.69 -6.19 -7.96
C ASP A 43 -12.01 -6.38 -6.46
N GLU A 44 -11.49 -7.45 -5.87
CA GLU A 44 -11.62 -7.71 -4.44
C GLU A 44 -10.87 -6.67 -3.60
N TYR A 45 -9.72 -6.19 -4.09
CA TYR A 45 -9.00 -5.09 -3.45
C TYR A 45 -9.88 -3.83 -3.41
N ALA A 46 -10.50 -3.45 -4.54
CA ALA A 46 -11.37 -2.28 -4.64
C ALA A 46 -12.57 -2.38 -3.67
N LEU A 47 -13.23 -3.54 -3.61
CA LEU A 47 -14.33 -3.78 -2.68
C LEU A 47 -13.89 -3.61 -1.22
N ARG A 48 -12.70 -4.12 -0.89
CA ARG A 48 -12.15 -3.96 0.46
C ARG A 48 -11.77 -2.52 0.79
N LEU A 49 -11.16 -1.78 -0.15
CA LEU A 49 -10.87 -0.35 0.05
C LEU A 49 -12.15 0.43 0.35
N VAL A 50 -13.21 0.20 -0.43
CA VAL A 50 -14.51 0.85 -0.21
C VAL A 50 -15.09 0.50 1.16
N LYS A 51 -14.90 -0.74 1.63
CA LYS A 51 -15.33 -1.18 2.95
C LYS A 51 -14.54 -0.52 4.08
N ASP A 52 -13.21 -0.45 3.93
CA ASP A 52 -12.29 -0.03 5.01
C ASP A 52 -12.18 1.51 5.10
N TYR A 53 -12.26 2.23 3.96
CA TYR A 53 -12.05 3.68 3.86
C TYR A 53 -13.26 4.46 3.33
N GLY A 54 -14.31 3.78 2.87
CA GLY A 54 -15.54 4.41 2.37
C GLY A 54 -15.62 4.51 0.84
N LYS A 55 -16.80 4.88 0.34
CA LYS A 55 -17.16 4.82 -1.09
C LYS A 55 -16.33 5.73 -2.00
N GLU A 56 -15.79 6.82 -1.47
CA GLU A 56 -15.07 7.82 -2.28
C GLU A 56 -13.59 7.52 -2.46
N ILE A 57 -13.07 6.50 -1.76
CA ILE A 57 -11.62 6.25 -1.67
C ILE A 57 -10.97 5.95 -3.03
N LEU A 58 -11.68 5.28 -3.93
CA LEU A 58 -11.14 4.93 -5.24
C LEU A 58 -10.95 6.18 -6.11
N GLU A 59 -11.89 7.12 -6.04
CA GLU A 59 -11.79 8.40 -6.74
C GLU A 59 -10.73 9.30 -6.09
N GLU A 60 -10.56 9.24 -4.76
CA GLU A 60 -9.46 9.94 -4.08
C GLU A 60 -8.11 9.41 -4.52
N LEU A 61 -7.89 8.08 -4.45
CA LEU A 61 -6.64 7.45 -4.89
C LEU A 61 -6.35 7.74 -6.37
N LYS A 62 -7.39 7.80 -7.22
CA LYS A 62 -7.25 8.19 -8.62
C LYS A 62 -6.79 9.64 -8.78
N ARG A 63 -7.34 10.59 -8.00
CA ARG A 63 -6.88 11.99 -8.00
C ARG A 63 -5.45 12.13 -7.48
N GLU A 64 -5.09 11.40 -6.43
CA GLU A 64 -3.74 11.42 -5.86
C GLU A 64 -2.71 10.80 -6.80
N LYS A 65 -3.08 9.78 -7.57
CA LYS A 65 -2.21 9.11 -8.55
C LYS A 65 -1.60 10.10 -9.55
N ASP A 66 -2.39 11.08 -9.97
CA ASP A 66 -2.01 12.04 -11.00
C ASP A 66 -1.09 13.15 -10.45
N LYS A 67 -0.96 13.25 -9.12
CA LYS A 67 0.06 14.11 -8.51
C LYS A 67 1.42 13.44 -8.69
N ILE A 68 2.41 14.19 -9.16
CA ILE A 68 3.80 13.71 -9.27
C ILE A 68 4.53 14.07 -7.99
N HIS A 69 4.94 13.04 -7.25
CA HIS A 69 5.82 13.19 -6.10
C HIS A 69 7.03 12.26 -6.22
N HIS A 70 8.21 12.84 -6.06
CA HIS A 70 9.48 12.14 -5.99
C HIS A 70 10.01 12.26 -4.57
N PHE A 71 10.03 11.15 -3.85
CA PHE A 71 10.57 11.13 -2.50
C PHE A 71 12.04 11.52 -2.50
N THR A 72 12.38 12.49 -1.66
CA THR A 72 13.75 12.81 -1.30
C THR A 72 14.32 11.74 -0.36
N ILE A 73 15.64 11.66 -0.27
CA ILE A 73 16.33 10.75 0.66
C ILE A 73 15.87 11.03 2.10
N GLY A 74 15.80 12.31 2.51
CA GLY A 74 15.39 12.68 3.85
C GLY A 74 13.94 12.32 4.19
N GLU A 75 13.02 12.33 3.21
CA GLU A 75 11.65 11.83 3.43
C GLU A 75 11.65 10.31 3.65
N LEU A 76 12.41 9.56 2.84
CA LEU A 76 12.52 8.11 2.98
C LEU A 76 13.14 7.73 4.33
N GLU A 77 14.19 8.42 4.76
CA GLU A 77 14.82 8.20 6.07
C GLU A 77 13.86 8.46 7.22
N LYS A 78 13.06 9.53 7.14
CA LYS A 78 12.01 9.81 8.12
C LYS A 78 10.94 8.72 8.16
N MET A 79 10.49 8.23 6.99
CA MET A 79 9.52 7.14 6.91
C MET A 79 10.08 5.85 7.51
N ILE A 80 11.32 5.49 7.19
CA ILE A 80 11.99 4.32 7.76
C ILE A 80 12.07 4.44 9.28
N ALA A 81 12.53 5.58 9.80
CA ALA A 81 12.63 5.81 11.23
C ALA A 81 11.26 5.74 11.92
N HIS A 82 10.22 6.29 11.30
CA HIS A 82 8.84 6.21 11.79
C HIS A 82 8.36 4.75 11.89
N TYR A 83 8.42 3.99 10.80
CA TYR A 83 7.91 2.61 10.79
C TYR A 83 8.76 1.66 11.65
N LEU A 84 10.08 1.86 11.78
CA LEU A 84 10.90 1.10 12.73
C LEU A 84 10.47 1.36 14.18
N LYS A 85 10.08 2.59 14.51
CA LYS A 85 9.54 2.92 15.83
C LYS A 85 8.14 2.31 16.04
N GLU A 86 7.28 2.32 15.02
CA GLU A 86 5.96 1.69 15.11
C GLU A 86 6.05 0.18 15.33
N LEU A 87 7.04 -0.50 14.74
CA LEU A 87 7.26 -1.93 14.95
C LEU A 87 7.52 -2.30 16.42
N GLN A 88 8.20 -1.43 17.17
CA GLN A 88 8.48 -1.65 18.61
C GLN A 88 7.20 -1.76 19.46
N LYS A 89 6.04 -1.33 18.95
CA LYS A 89 4.75 -1.49 19.65
C LYS A 89 4.22 -2.92 19.60
N TYR A 90 4.78 -3.75 18.73
CA TYR A 90 4.35 -5.12 18.48
C TYR A 90 5.40 -6.16 18.92
N ASP A 91 6.51 -5.70 19.52
CA ASP A 91 7.50 -6.52 20.24
C ASP A 91 7.04 -6.74 21.70
#